data_AF-A0A7G2C4G9-F1
#
_entry.id   AF-A0A7G2C4G9-F1
#
_cell.length_a   1.000
_cell.length_b   1.000
_cell.length_c   1.000
_cell.angle_alpha   90.00
_cell.angle_beta   90.00
_cell.angle_gamma   90.00
#
_symmetry.space_group_name_H-M   'P 1'
#
loop_
_entity.id
_entity.type
_entity.pdbx_description
1 polymer ?
#
loop_
_entity_poly.entity_id
_entity_poly.type
_entity_poly.pdbx_seq_one_letter_code
_entity_poly.pdbx_strand_id
1 'polypeptide(L)'
;MEEIEEINSFHSSQDGSEAEEDLVVENLPLPPLPPVYPPKTVEDISAEDLYSVIEELRKQVDDPAQKEKAKQTFQGDTKYLLAVARVLQESNLLYRRVVHDGDVTEALVPQPEVPPPQLDSKYTSWIVQ
;
A
#
# COMPACT_ATOMS: atom_id res chain seq x y z
N MET A 1 69.00 -16.91 39.12
CA MET A 1 68.47 -17.71 40.23
C MET A 1 67.63 -18.78 39.59
N GLU A 2 68.11 -20.02 39.73
CA GLU A 2 67.39 -21.25 39.44
C GLU A 2 66.20 -21.35 40.39
N GLU A 3 65.07 -21.85 39.90
CA GLU A 3 64.35 -22.99 40.49
C GLU A 3 63.22 -23.40 39.54
N ILE A 4 63.29 -24.65 39.06
CA ILE A 4 62.24 -25.36 38.32
C ILE A 4 61.87 -26.55 39.21
N GLU A 5 60.60 -26.67 39.60
CA GLU A 5 59.87 -27.91 39.94
C GLU A 5 58.40 -27.63 39.54
N GLU A 6 57.78 -28.17 38.47
CA GLU A 6 57.31 -29.56 38.23
C GLU A 6 56.47 -30.07 39.45
N ILE A 7 55.18 -30.45 39.42
CA ILE A 7 54.34 -31.25 38.50
C ILE A 7 52.84 -31.17 38.92
N ASN A 8 51.93 -31.26 37.92
CA ASN A 8 50.52 -31.71 37.86
C ASN A 8 49.50 -31.42 38.99
N SER A 9 48.33 -30.91 38.58
CA SER A 9 47.10 -31.72 38.57
C SER A 9 45.96 -31.04 37.81
N PHE A 10 45.71 -31.54 36.59
CA PHE A 10 44.39 -31.92 36.03
C PHE A 10 43.15 -31.22 36.64
N HIS A 11 42.40 -30.44 35.84
CA HIS A 11 40.97 -30.71 35.60
C HIS A 11 40.39 -29.83 34.48
N SER A 12 39.87 -30.56 33.49
CA SER A 12 38.70 -30.29 32.66
C SER A 12 38.64 -28.99 31.87
N SER A 13 38.85 -29.18 30.56
CA SER A 13 38.12 -28.49 29.50
C SER A 13 36.68 -28.19 29.93
N GLN A 14 36.39 -26.93 30.22
CA GLN A 14 35.03 -26.44 30.16
C GLN A 14 34.93 -25.58 28.90
N ASP A 15 34.60 -26.31 27.85
CA ASP A 15 34.00 -25.86 26.61
C ASP A 15 33.00 -24.75 26.92
N GLY A 16 33.44 -23.51 26.75
CA GLY A 16 32.58 -22.34 26.77
C GLY A 16 31.84 -22.32 25.45
N SER A 17 30.83 -23.18 25.31
CA SER A 17 29.87 -23.08 24.23
C SER A 17 29.19 -21.72 24.38
N GLU A 18 29.60 -20.75 23.56
CA GLU A 18 28.76 -19.64 23.17
C GLU A 18 27.50 -20.27 22.61
N ALA A 19 26.49 -20.39 23.48
CA ALA A 19 25.13 -20.65 23.06
C ALA A 19 24.71 -19.39 22.31
N GLU A 20 25.09 -19.34 21.03
CA GLU A 20 24.30 -18.62 20.06
C GLU A 20 22.92 -19.27 20.14
N GLU A 21 22.04 -18.64 20.91
CA GLU A 21 20.62 -18.90 20.81
C GLU A 21 20.27 -18.59 19.36
N ASP A 22 20.33 -19.62 18.51
CA ASP A 22 19.60 -19.69 17.27
C ASP A 22 18.15 -19.38 17.66
N LEU A 23 17.79 -18.10 17.59
CA LEU A 23 16.41 -17.67 17.54
C LEU A 23 15.88 -18.36 16.30
N VAL A 24 15.29 -19.53 16.49
CA VAL A 24 14.49 -20.22 15.49
C VAL A 24 13.36 -19.25 15.20
N VAL A 25 13.58 -18.41 14.20
CA VAL A 25 12.54 -17.59 13.60
C VAL A 25 11.65 -18.61 12.92
N GLU A 26 10.67 -19.12 13.68
CA GLU A 26 9.58 -19.88 13.09
C GLU A 26 8.98 -18.95 12.04
N ASN A 27 9.27 -19.23 10.77
CA ASN A 27 8.60 -18.59 9.64
C ASN A 27 7.17 -19.13 9.62
N LEU A 28 6.34 -18.61 10.54
CA LEU A 28 4.93 -18.90 10.57
C LEU A 28 4.31 -18.35 9.28
N PRO A 29 3.53 -19.16 8.54
CA PRO A 29 2.86 -18.69 7.35
C PRO A 29 2.00 -17.47 7.70
N LEU A 30 2.02 -16.47 6.83
CA LEU A 30 1.18 -15.29 6.99
C LEU A 30 -0.30 -15.72 7.05
N PRO A 31 -1.11 -15.09 7.92
CA PRO A 31 -2.53 -15.34 7.94
C PRO A 31 -3.13 -14.95 6.59
N PRO A 32 -4.19 -15.63 6.13
CA PRO A 32 -4.86 -15.26 4.90
C PRO A 32 -5.30 -13.79 4.98
N LEU A 33 -5.15 -13.08 3.86
CA LEU A 33 -5.60 -11.70 3.80
C LEU A 33 -7.11 -11.64 4.11
N PRO A 34 -7.55 -10.66 4.91
CA PRO A 34 -8.96 -10.49 5.17
C PRO A 34 -9.71 -10.22 3.84
N PRO A 35 -10.97 -10.66 3.72
CA PRO A 35 -11.79 -10.34 2.56
C PRO A 35 -11.88 -8.82 2.40
N VAL A 36 -11.58 -8.34 1.18
CA VAL A 36 -11.68 -6.92 0.85
C VAL A 36 -13.16 -6.60 0.64
N TYR A 37 -13.75 -5.91 1.60
CA TYR A 37 -15.09 -5.36 1.43
C TYR A 37 -14.97 -3.97 0.79
N PRO A 38 -15.77 -3.67 -0.24
CA PRO A 38 -15.81 -2.31 -0.77
C PRO A 38 -16.27 -1.35 0.35
N PRO A 39 -15.71 -0.14 0.41
CA PRO A 39 -16.13 0.84 1.39
C PRO A 39 -17.61 1.17 1.18
N LYS A 40 -18.37 1.28 2.28
CA LYS A 40 -19.78 1.70 2.21
C LYS A 40 -19.91 3.18 1.85
N THR A 41 -18.93 3.99 2.26
CA THR A 41 -18.88 5.42 2.00
C THR A 41 -17.47 5.88 1.64
N VAL A 42 -17.37 6.91 0.81
CA VAL A 42 -16.13 7.61 0.46
C VAL A 42 -16.41 9.11 0.62
N GLU A 43 -15.62 9.82 1.43
CA GLU A 43 -15.83 11.25 1.75
C GLU A 43 -17.26 11.56 2.22
N ASP A 44 -17.81 10.72 3.11
CA ASP A 44 -19.20 10.80 3.62
C ASP A 44 -20.33 10.58 2.58
N ILE A 45 -19.99 10.17 1.36
CA ILE A 45 -20.96 9.87 0.29
C ILE A 45 -21.08 8.35 0.13
N SER A 46 -22.29 7.85 -0.14
CA SER A 46 -22.52 6.43 -0.45
C SER A 46 -21.66 5.99 -1.63
N ALA A 47 -20.97 4.86 -1.49
CA ALA A 47 -20.22 4.28 -2.61
C ALA A 47 -21.14 3.95 -3.80
N GLU A 48 -22.38 3.53 -3.55
CA GLU A 48 -23.37 3.23 -4.59
C GLU A 48 -23.71 4.47 -5.43
N ASP A 49 -23.91 5.62 -4.78
CA ASP A 49 -24.19 6.88 -5.46
C ASP A 49 -22.99 7.33 -6.29
N LEU A 50 -21.78 7.22 -5.73
CA LEU A 50 -20.54 7.57 -6.43
C LEU A 50 -20.31 6.73 -7.66
N TYR A 51 -20.47 5.41 -7.57
CA TYR A 51 -20.31 4.52 -8.73
C TYR A 51 -21.39 4.77 -9.78
N SER A 52 -22.62 5.09 -9.36
CA SER A 52 -23.70 5.48 -10.29
C SER A 52 -23.33 6.74 -11.07
N VAL A 53 -22.75 7.74 -10.41
CA VAL A 53 -22.28 8.96 -11.11
C VAL A 53 -21.05 8.70 -11.97
N ILE A 54 -20.13 7.84 -11.57
CA ILE A 54 -18.99 7.45 -12.43
C ILE A 54 -19.50 6.73 -13.69
N GLU A 55 -20.50 5.86 -13.55
CA GLU A 55 -21.14 5.19 -14.69
C GLU A 55 -21.87 6.21 -15.58
N GLU A 56 -22.59 7.16 -15.00
CA GLU A 56 -23.23 8.24 -15.74
C GLU A 56 -22.18 9.08 -16.47
N LEU A 57 -21.12 9.53 -15.80
CA LEU A 57 -20.00 10.26 -16.39
C LEU A 57 -19.41 9.55 -17.60
N ARG A 58 -19.23 8.22 -17.51
CA ARG A 58 -18.73 7.43 -18.64
C ARG A 58 -19.67 7.49 -19.84
N LYS A 59 -20.98 7.38 -19.62
CA LYS A 59 -22.00 7.52 -20.69
C LYS A 59 -22.03 8.95 -21.27
N GLN A 60 -21.75 9.95 -20.43
CA GLN A 60 -21.80 11.37 -20.79
C GLN A 60 -20.57 11.85 -21.57
N VAL A 61 -19.43 11.16 -21.49
CA VAL A 61 -18.26 11.47 -22.34
C VAL A 61 -18.56 11.22 -23.82
N ASP A 62 -19.43 10.27 -24.12
CA ASP A 62 -19.84 9.92 -25.49
C ASP A 62 -20.97 10.83 -26.04
N ASP A 63 -21.69 11.57 -25.17
CA ASP A 63 -22.82 12.44 -25.55
C ASP A 63 -22.58 13.92 -25.13
N PRO A 64 -22.35 14.84 -26.10
CA PRO A 64 -22.05 16.24 -25.81
C PRO A 64 -23.16 17.00 -25.08
N ALA A 65 -24.42 16.57 -25.17
CA ALA A 65 -25.54 17.21 -24.49
C ALA A 65 -25.52 16.95 -22.97
N GLN A 66 -25.00 15.80 -22.55
CA GLN A 66 -24.97 15.43 -21.14
C GLN A 66 -23.73 15.92 -20.40
N LYS A 67 -22.67 16.31 -21.13
CA LYS A 67 -21.47 16.94 -20.57
C LYS A 67 -21.77 18.22 -19.78
N GLU A 68 -22.68 19.05 -20.27
CA GLU A 68 -23.13 20.27 -19.57
C GLU A 68 -23.88 19.93 -18.26
N LYS A 69 -24.74 18.91 -18.30
CA LYS A 69 -25.48 18.43 -17.12
C LYS A 69 -24.53 17.86 -16.06
N ALA A 70 -23.54 17.07 -16.47
CA ALA A 70 -22.47 16.57 -15.61
C ALA A 70 -21.75 17.71 -14.89
N LYS A 71 -21.36 18.72 -15.66
CA LYS A 71 -20.63 19.89 -15.15
C LYS A 71 -21.44 20.63 -14.08
N GLN A 72 -22.77 20.74 -14.25
CA GLN A 72 -23.66 21.32 -13.24
C GLN A 72 -23.68 20.49 -11.95
N THR A 73 -23.69 19.15 -12.03
CA THR A 73 -23.63 18.25 -10.87
C THR A 73 -22.38 18.51 -10.01
N PHE A 74 -21.22 18.74 -10.65
CA PHE A 74 -19.95 18.96 -9.92
C PHE A 74 -19.69 20.43 -9.54
N GLN A 75 -20.38 21.39 -10.14
CA GLN A 75 -20.23 22.81 -9.81
C GLN A 75 -20.82 23.18 -8.45
N GLY A 76 -21.83 22.45 -7.98
CA GLY A 76 -22.50 22.72 -6.70
C GLY A 76 -21.87 22.04 -5.49
N ASP A 77 -21.18 20.92 -5.68
CA ASP A 77 -20.67 20.09 -4.59
C ASP A 77 -19.22 19.65 -4.80
N THR A 78 -18.29 20.40 -4.19
CA THR A 78 -16.86 20.11 -4.25
C THR A 78 -16.49 18.80 -3.55
N LYS A 79 -17.26 18.35 -2.54
CA LYS A 79 -17.01 17.07 -1.88
C LYS A 79 -17.31 15.91 -2.82
N TYR A 80 -18.39 16.03 -3.57
CA TYR A 80 -18.77 15.04 -4.58
C TYR A 80 -17.71 14.93 -5.69
N LEU A 81 -17.20 16.06 -6.16
CA LEU A 81 -16.09 16.09 -7.11
C LEU A 81 -14.81 15.45 -6.55
N LEU A 82 -14.46 15.74 -5.29
CA LEU A 82 -13.30 15.16 -4.62
C LEU A 82 -13.42 13.64 -4.48
N ALA A 83 -14.59 13.16 -4.08
CA ALA A 83 -14.87 11.74 -3.92
C ALA A 83 -14.74 10.98 -5.25
N VAL A 84 -15.32 11.52 -6.33
CA VAL A 84 -15.16 10.94 -7.68
C VAL A 84 -13.70 10.97 -8.12
N ALA A 85 -13.00 12.09 -7.93
CA ALA A 85 -11.59 12.21 -8.29
C ALA A 85 -10.72 11.19 -7.54
N ARG A 86 -10.99 10.97 -6.25
CA ARG A 86 -10.29 10.00 -5.41
C ARG A 86 -10.51 8.57 -5.90
N VAL A 87 -11.75 8.18 -6.18
CA VAL A 87 -12.06 6.84 -6.72
C VAL A 87 -11.36 6.60 -8.07
N LEU A 88 -11.36 7.61 -8.95
CA LEU A 88 -10.66 7.52 -10.24
C LEU A 88 -9.14 7.45 -10.10
N GLN A 89 -8.57 8.16 -9.12
CA GLN A 89 -7.14 8.12 -8.83
C GLN A 89 -6.71 6.76 -8.26
N GLU A 90 -7.42 6.26 -7.25
CA GLU A 90 -7.18 4.94 -6.64
C GLU A 90 -7.32 3.80 -7.66
N SER A 91 -8.17 3.98 -8.68
CA SER A 91 -8.40 3.00 -9.75
C SER A 91 -7.42 3.12 -10.94
N ASN A 92 -6.47 4.06 -10.94
CA ASN A 92 -5.59 4.37 -12.08
C ASN A 92 -6.32 4.73 -13.38
N LEU A 93 -7.47 5.42 -13.25
CA LEU A 93 -8.30 5.84 -14.39
C LEU A 93 -8.22 7.35 -14.67
N LEU A 94 -7.50 8.11 -13.84
CA LEU A 94 -7.39 9.55 -13.97
C LEU A 94 -6.15 9.93 -14.80
N TYR A 95 -6.37 10.49 -15.99
CA TYR A 95 -5.33 11.00 -16.87
C TYR A 95 -5.37 12.52 -16.91
N ARG A 96 -4.19 13.14 -16.93
CA ARG A 96 -4.03 14.57 -17.20
C ARG A 96 -3.45 14.78 -18.59
N ARG A 97 -3.95 15.78 -19.30
CA ARG A 97 -3.29 16.27 -20.51
C ARG A 97 -2.05 17.06 -20.11
N VAL A 98 -0.91 16.67 -20.66
CA VAL A 98 0.38 17.31 -20.45
C VAL A 98 0.85 17.81 -21.81
N VAL A 99 1.31 19.06 -21.85
CA VAL A 99 1.97 19.60 -23.04
C VAL A 99 3.46 19.33 -22.89
N HIS A 100 4.03 18.57 -23.82
CA HIS A 100 5.47 18.32 -23.90
C HIS A 100 5.94 18.65 -25.31
N ASP A 101 6.89 19.56 -25.42
CA ASP A 101 7.48 20.01 -26.70
C ASP A 101 6.47 20.44 -27.79
N GLY A 102 5.34 21.01 -27.37
CA GLY A 102 4.28 21.47 -28.26
C GLY A 102 3.23 20.40 -28.59
N ASP A 103 3.47 19.13 -28.23
CA ASP A 103 2.53 18.04 -28.36
C ASP A 103 1.72 17.83 -27.08
N VAL A 104 0.42 17.55 -27.24
CA VAL A 104 -0.48 17.24 -26.13
C VAL A 104 -0.53 15.72 -25.96
N THR A 105 0.03 15.23 -24.86
CA THR A 105 -0.02 13.80 -24.49
C THR A 105 -0.88 13.60 -23.25
N GLU A 106 -1.38 12.38 -23.06
CA GLU A 106 -2.10 12.00 -21.85
C GLU A 106 -1.15 11.24 -20.92
N ALA A 107 -1.01 11.72 -19.68
CA ALA A 107 -0.20 11.09 -18.65
C ALA A 107 -1.09 10.69 -17.48
N LEU A 108 -0.88 9.47 -16.97
CA LEU A 108 -1.56 9.00 -15.77
C LEU A 108 -1.25 9.91 -14.58
N VAL A 109 -2.26 10.26 -13.79
CA VAL A 109 -2.06 11.01 -12.55
C VAL A 109 -1.39 10.08 -11.53
N PRO A 110 -0.22 10.46 -10.96
CA PRO A 110 0.47 9.60 -10.02
C PRO A 110 -0.37 9.34 -8.77
N GLN A 111 -0.35 8.10 -8.30
CA GLN A 111 -0.94 7.75 -7.02
C GLN A 111 -0.03 8.24 -5.88
N PRO A 112 -0.60 8.72 -4.76
CA PRO A 112 0.19 9.02 -3.58
C PRO A 112 0.89 7.74 -3.10
N GLU A 113 2.16 7.85 -2.71
CA GLU A 113 2.87 6.72 -2.11
C GLU A 113 2.19 6.34 -0.79
N VAL A 114 1.66 5.11 -0.72
CA VAL A 114 1.07 4.56 0.50
C VAL A 114 2.18 3.83 1.26
N PRO A 115 2.41 4.13 2.56
CA PRO A 115 3.37 3.39 3.34
C PRO A 115 2.97 1.91 3.38
N PRO A 116 3.95 0.99 3.37
CA PRO A 116 3.64 -0.42 3.48
C PRO A 116 2.87 -0.68 4.79
N PRO A 117 1.90 -1.61 4.78
CA PRO A 117 1.19 -1.96 6.00
C PRO A 117 2.18 -2.42 7.07
N GLN A 118 1.91 -2.07 8.33
CA GLN A 118 2.75 -2.48 9.43
C GLN A 118 2.55 -3.98 9.68
N LEU A 119 3.66 -4.72 9.74
CA LEU A 119 3.64 -6.11 10.19
C LEU A 119 3.56 -6.15 11.71
N ASP A 120 2.78 -7.09 12.25
CA ASP A 120 2.90 -7.45 13.66
C ASP A 120 4.36 -7.87 13.94
N SER A 121 4.83 -7.62 15.16
CA SER A 121 6.21 -7.90 15.59
C SER A 121 6.66 -9.36 15.43
N LYS A 122 5.73 -10.28 15.16
CA LYS A 122 5.96 -11.70 14.90
C LYS A 122 6.28 -12.03 13.43
N TYR A 123 6.16 -11.07 12.51
CA TYR A 123 6.40 -11.25 11.08
C TYR A 123 7.54 -10.34 10.61
N THR A 124 8.44 -10.89 9.78
CA THR A 124 9.68 -10.23 9.35
C THR A 124 9.63 -9.70 7.93
N SER A 125 8.72 -10.17 7.08
CA SER A 125 8.55 -9.63 5.73
C SER A 125 7.15 -9.87 5.15
N TRP A 126 6.76 -9.03 4.19
CA TRP A 126 5.59 -9.22 3.34
C TRP A 126 5.86 -10.11 2.11
N ILE A 127 7.11 -10.56 1.93
CA ILE A 127 7.56 -11.26 0.72
C ILE A 127 7.48 -12.77 0.97
N VAL A 128 6.55 -13.43 0.28
CA VAL A 128 6.54 -14.89 0.17
C VAL A 128 7.35 -15.24 -1.09
N GLN A 129 8.49 -15.91 -0.93
CA GLN A 129 9.29 -16.46 -2.04
C GLN A 129 8.68 -17.75 -2.57
#